data_AF-A0A8H6MFV5-F1
#
_entry.id   AF-A0A8H6MFV5-F1
#
_cell.length_a   1.000
_cell.length_b   1.000
_cell.length_c   1.000
_cell.angle_alpha   90.00
_cell.angle_beta   90.00
_cell.angle_gamma   90.00
#
_symmetry.space_group_name_H-M   'P 1'
#
loop_
_entity.id
_entity.type
_entity.pdbx_description
1 polymer ?
#
loop_
_entity_poly.entity_id
_entity_poly.type
_entity_poly.pdbx_seq_one_letter_code
_entity_poly.pdbx_strand_id
1 'polypeptide(L)'
;MSNQTSRAAEDPYLAKPSGSCSLSGTVHQGEARGSWETIADVETYIAEPPADKANGNILLYFPDVWGMFPNGLLVMDAFADSGYLVLGLDYFRGDPVWKHRKNRHDTQNPDFDYEAWKRKHT
;
A
#
# COMPACT_ATOMS: atom_id res chain seq x y z
N MET A 1 -47.64 -11.63 4.01
CA MET A 1 -46.87 -10.53 3.38
C MET A 1 -46.20 -9.73 4.48
N SER A 2 -44.88 -9.83 4.62
CA SER A 2 -44.08 -8.85 5.37
C SER A 2 -42.71 -8.83 4.73
N ASN A 3 -42.50 -7.81 3.91
CA ASN A 3 -41.25 -7.53 3.22
C ASN A 3 -40.51 -6.51 4.10
N GLN A 4 -39.59 -6.99 4.94
CA GLN A 4 -38.67 -6.09 5.65
C GLN A 4 -37.43 -5.93 4.79
N THR A 5 -37.44 -4.89 3.96
CA THR A 5 -36.26 -4.35 3.30
C THR A 5 -35.40 -3.73 4.40
N SER A 6 -34.44 -4.47 4.94
CA SER A 6 -33.42 -3.88 5.82
C SER A 6 -32.52 -2.99 4.97
N ARG A 7 -32.71 -1.68 5.09
CA ARG A 7 -31.77 -0.67 4.61
C ARG A 7 -30.45 -0.91 5.33
N ALA A 8 -29.43 -1.38 4.62
CA ALA A 8 -28.09 -1.53 5.16
C ALA A 8 -27.65 -0.19 5.75
N ALA A 9 -27.37 -0.16 7.05
CA ALA A 9 -26.77 0.99 7.69
C ALA A 9 -25.41 1.25 7.03
N GLU A 10 -25.13 2.50 6.66
CA GLU A 10 -23.82 2.90 6.17
C GLU A 10 -22.82 2.72 7.31
N ASP A 11 -22.02 1.66 7.25
CA ASP A 11 -20.93 1.45 8.19
C ASP A 11 -19.92 2.60 8.04
N PRO A 12 -19.45 3.23 9.14
CA PRO A 12 -18.54 4.36 9.08
C PRO A 12 -17.14 4.01 8.57
N TYR A 13 -16.87 2.73 8.29
CA TYR A 13 -15.61 2.26 7.73
C TYR A 13 -15.84 1.18 6.68
N LEU A 14 -15.06 1.23 5.60
CA LEU A 14 -15.14 0.29 4.48
C LEU A 14 -14.49 -1.08 4.79
N ALA A 15 -13.58 -1.13 5.78
CA ALA A 15 -12.76 -2.29 6.09
C ALA A 15 -13.46 -3.32 6.99
N LYS A 16 -14.21 -4.26 6.41
CA LYS A 16 -14.80 -5.38 7.15
C LYS A 16 -13.71 -6.33 7.71
N PRO A 17 -13.97 -7.06 8.81
CA PRO A 17 -13.03 -8.04 9.36
C PRO A 17 -12.58 -9.04 8.29
N SER A 18 -11.29 -9.43 8.33
CA SER A 18 -10.70 -10.34 7.35
C SER A 18 -11.44 -11.68 7.29
N GLY A 19 -11.99 -12.02 6.13
CA GLY A 19 -12.65 -13.30 5.84
C GLY A 19 -11.82 -14.17 4.89
N SER A 20 -12.36 -15.30 4.44
CA SER A 20 -11.68 -16.20 3.48
C SER A 20 -11.29 -15.52 2.17
N CYS A 21 -12.03 -14.48 1.76
CA CYS A 21 -11.73 -13.64 0.60
C CYS A 21 -10.41 -12.84 0.76
N SER A 22 -10.00 -12.52 1.99
CA SER A 22 -8.78 -11.75 2.30
C SER A 22 -7.50 -12.59 2.33
N LEU A 23 -7.63 -13.92 2.39
CA LEU A 23 -6.48 -14.85 2.46
C LEU A 23 -5.89 -15.19 1.08
N SER A 24 -6.66 -14.94 0.02
CA SER A 24 -6.22 -15.12 -1.37
C SER A 24 -5.65 -13.81 -1.89
N GLY A 25 -4.32 -13.65 -1.80
CA GLY A 25 -3.64 -12.51 -2.42
C GLY A 25 -3.76 -12.58 -3.94
N THR A 26 -4.21 -11.51 -4.59
CA THR A 26 -4.15 -11.37 -6.04
C THR A 26 -2.79 -10.84 -6.44
N VAL A 27 -2.12 -11.55 -7.36
CA VAL A 27 -0.94 -11.01 -8.04
C VAL A 27 -1.45 -10.06 -9.11
N HIS A 28 -1.24 -8.76 -8.90
CA HIS A 28 -1.46 -7.78 -9.94
C HIS A 28 -0.34 -7.94 -10.98
N GLN A 29 -0.71 -8.18 -12.23
CA GLN A 29 0.22 -8.22 -13.37
C GLN A 29 0.08 -6.91 -14.14
N GLY A 30 1.21 -6.29 -14.49
CA GLY A 30 1.22 -5.03 -15.21
C GLY A 30 2.52 -4.27 -15.00
N GLU A 31 2.65 -3.15 -15.71
CA GLU A 31 3.71 -2.18 -15.50
C GLU A 31 3.14 -1.01 -14.69
N ALA A 32 3.89 -0.60 -13.67
CA ALA A 32 3.53 0.53 -12.83
C ALA A 32 3.59 1.83 -13.66
N ARG A 33 2.57 2.69 -13.57
CA ARG A 33 2.39 3.86 -14.44
C ARG A 33 2.62 5.21 -13.75
N GLY A 34 2.50 5.26 -12.44
CA GLY A 34 2.87 6.42 -11.64
C GLY A 34 4.36 6.79 -11.75
N SER A 35 4.70 7.97 -11.22
CA SER A 35 6.03 8.56 -11.24
C SER A 35 6.66 8.56 -9.84
N TRP A 36 7.98 8.70 -9.79
CA TRP A 36 8.71 8.92 -8.54
C TRP A 36 9.14 10.38 -8.45
N GLU A 37 8.81 11.02 -7.33
CA GLU A 37 9.25 12.38 -7.02
C GLU A 37 9.67 12.48 -5.56
N THR A 38 10.58 13.40 -5.27
CA THR A 38 10.97 13.70 -3.88
C THR A 38 10.10 14.82 -3.34
N ILE A 39 9.31 14.51 -2.32
CA ILE A 39 8.47 15.48 -1.61
C ILE A 39 8.97 15.57 -0.18
N ALA A 40 9.39 16.77 0.24
CA ALA A 40 9.93 17.02 1.60
C ALA A 40 11.01 16.01 2.02
N ASP A 41 11.98 15.76 1.13
CA ASP A 41 13.10 14.81 1.31
C ASP A 41 12.67 13.33 1.48
N VAL A 42 11.43 12.99 1.12
CA VAL A 42 10.91 11.62 1.08
C VAL A 42 10.62 11.24 -0.37
N GLU A 43 11.23 10.14 -0.81
CA GLU A 43 10.93 9.53 -2.10
C GLU A 43 9.48 9.03 -2.10
N THR A 44 8.68 9.55 -3.02
CA THR A 44 7.23 9.38 -3.05
C THR A 44 6.82 8.91 -4.44
N TYR A 45 6.08 7.80 -4.48
CA TYR A 45 5.41 7.35 -5.69
C TYR A 45 4.09 8.09 -5.86
N ILE A 46 3.85 8.66 -7.02
CA ILE A 46 2.66 9.45 -7.34
C ILE A 46 1.90 8.73 -8.45
N ALA A 47 0.68 8.30 -8.15
CA ALA A 47 -0.26 7.80 -9.16
C ALA A 47 -1.41 8.79 -9.31
N GLU A 48 -1.47 9.44 -10.46
CA GLU A 48 -2.51 10.42 -10.79
C GLU A 48 -3.73 9.75 -11.42
N PRO A 49 -4.95 10.15 -11.02
CA PRO A 49 -6.16 9.65 -11.64
C PRO A 49 -6.31 10.24 -13.05
N PRO A 50 -6.96 9.52 -13.98
CA PRO A 50 -7.39 10.11 -15.25
C PRO A 50 -8.19 11.39 -15.01
N ALA A 51 -7.97 12.42 -15.84
CA ALA A 51 -8.57 13.74 -15.65
C ALA A 51 -10.11 13.72 -15.60
N ASP A 52 -10.74 12.79 -16.32
CA ASP A 52 -12.19 12.57 -16.35
C ASP A 52 -12.73 11.80 -15.13
N LYS A 53 -11.85 11.19 -14.33
CA LYS A 53 -12.20 10.38 -13.16
C LYS A 53 -11.76 10.97 -11.82
N ALA A 54 -10.98 12.05 -11.82
CA ALA A 54 -10.48 12.69 -10.61
C ALA A 54 -11.63 13.05 -9.65
N ASN A 55 -11.62 12.47 -8.46
CA ASN A 55 -12.69 12.63 -7.46
C ASN A 55 -12.38 13.71 -6.41
N GLY A 56 -11.22 14.35 -6.49
CA GLY A 56 -10.76 15.41 -5.58
C GLY A 56 -10.20 14.90 -4.24
N ASN A 57 -10.17 13.59 -3.99
CA ASN A 57 -9.63 12.99 -2.78
C ASN A 57 -8.20 12.50 -2.98
N ILE A 58 -7.43 12.54 -1.89
CA ILE A 58 -6.05 12.04 -1.85
C ILE A 58 -6.03 10.78 -0.99
N LEU A 59 -5.40 9.73 -1.49
CA LEU A 59 -5.10 8.50 -0.77
C LEU A 59 -3.61 8.46 -0.43
N LEU A 60 -3.30 8.41 0.86
CA LEU A 60 -1.94 8.19 1.34
C LEU A 60 -1.70 6.69 1.49
N TYR A 61 -0.72 6.16 0.76
CA TYR A 61 -0.34 4.77 0.80
C TYR A 61 0.93 4.59 1.63
N PHE A 62 0.81 3.82 2.70
CA PHE A 62 1.93 3.47 3.58
C PHE A 62 2.25 1.98 3.39
N PRO A 63 3.37 1.64 2.73
CA PRO A 63 3.75 0.23 2.58
C PRO A 63 4.10 -0.39 3.93
N ASP A 64 4.04 -1.71 4.06
CA ASP A 64 4.53 -2.39 5.26
C ASP A 64 6.06 -2.44 5.30
N VAL A 65 6.64 -3.22 6.23
CA VAL A 65 8.11 -3.39 6.37
C VAL A 65 8.83 -3.85 5.09
N TRP A 66 8.11 -4.44 4.13
CA TRP A 66 8.62 -4.84 2.82
C TRP A 66 8.76 -3.63 1.87
N GLY A 67 8.23 -2.46 2.21
CA GLY A 67 8.39 -1.24 1.42
C GLY A 67 7.73 -1.34 0.04
N MET A 68 8.32 -0.66 -0.94
CA MET A 68 7.72 -0.47 -2.26
C MET A 68 8.08 -1.62 -3.20
N PHE A 69 7.17 -2.60 -3.30
CA PHE A 69 7.23 -3.70 -4.27
C PHE A 69 6.31 -3.44 -5.47
N PRO A 70 6.56 -4.07 -6.64
CA PRO A 70 5.73 -3.87 -7.84
C PRO A 70 4.23 -4.06 -7.60
N ASN A 71 3.84 -5.02 -6.76
CA ASN A 71 2.44 -5.23 -6.40
C ASN A 71 1.82 -4.00 -5.70
N GLY A 72 2.56 -3.39 -4.77
CA GLY A 72 2.11 -2.17 -4.10
C GLY A 72 1.92 -1.00 -5.07
N LEU A 73 2.82 -0.85 -6.05
CA LEU A 73 2.69 0.16 -7.10
C LEU A 73 1.43 -0.04 -7.93
N LEU A 74 1.15 -1.28 -8.35
CA LEU A 74 -0.04 -1.60 -9.14
C LEU A 74 -1.34 -1.39 -8.36
N VAL A 75 -1.32 -1.63 -7.04
CA VAL A 75 -2.46 -1.31 -6.18
C VAL A 75 -2.70 0.19 -6.11
N MET A 76 -1.65 1.00 -5.99
CA MET A 76 -1.76 2.46 -6.03
C MET A 76 -2.31 2.95 -7.37
N ASP A 77 -1.82 2.40 -8.49
CA ASP A 77 -2.35 2.71 -9.83
C ASP A 77 -3.83 2.35 -9.97
N ALA A 78 -4.28 1.22 -9.38
CA ALA A 78 -5.69 0.83 -9.41
C ALA A 78 -6.60 1.78 -8.59
N PHE A 79 -6.09 2.32 -7.48
CA PHE A 79 -6.79 3.37 -6.75
C PHE A 79 -6.82 4.69 -7.55
N ALA A 80 -5.76 5.01 -8.27
CA ALA A 80 -5.75 6.15 -9.18
C ALA A 80 -6.77 6.00 -10.32
N ASP A 81 -6.90 4.80 -10.91
CA ASP A 81 -7.94 4.51 -11.90
C ASP A 81 -9.37 4.61 -11.34
N SER A 82 -9.51 4.50 -10.02
CA SER A 82 -10.76 4.72 -9.27
C SER A 82 -10.99 6.18 -8.88
N GLY A 83 -10.12 7.10 -9.31
CA GLY A 83 -10.30 8.54 -9.21
C GLY A 83 -9.52 9.24 -8.09
N TYR A 84 -8.72 8.52 -7.30
CA TYR A 84 -7.94 9.11 -6.20
C TYR A 84 -6.58 9.60 -6.67
N LEU A 85 -6.10 10.73 -6.18
CA LEU A 85 -4.66 11.01 -6.23
C LEU A 85 -3.97 10.16 -5.17
N VAL A 86 -3.04 9.28 -5.56
CA VAL A 86 -2.38 8.36 -4.63
C VAL A 86 -0.94 8.79 -4.41
N LEU A 87 -0.55 8.95 -3.14
CA LEU A 87 0.82 9.26 -2.73
C LEU A 87 1.35 8.10 -1.88
N GLY A 88 2.30 7.35 -2.43
CA GLY A 88 3.01 6.27 -1.76
C GLY A 88 4.34 6.74 -1.20
N LEU A 89 4.43 6.95 0.10
CA LEU A 89 5.66 7.46 0.73
C LEU A 89 6.62 6.31 1.06
N ASP A 90 7.86 6.37 0.57
CA ASP A 90 8.93 5.51 1.06
C ASP A 90 9.54 6.09 2.35
N TYR A 91 8.80 5.94 3.43
CA TYR A 91 9.24 6.35 4.76
C TYR A 91 10.35 5.44 5.34
N PHE A 92 10.73 4.36 4.64
CA PHE A 92 11.93 3.58 4.95
C PHE A 92 13.18 4.17 4.30
N ARG A 93 13.07 5.22 3.47
CA ARG A 93 14.19 5.96 2.87
C ARG A 93 15.18 5.03 2.15
N GLY A 94 14.64 4.09 1.37
CA GLY A 94 15.42 3.09 0.66
C GLY A 94 16.00 1.98 1.55
N ASP A 95 15.59 1.84 2.81
CA ASP A 95 16.05 0.79 3.73
C ASP A 95 14.93 -0.20 4.18
N PRO A 96 14.12 -0.76 3.25
CA PRO A 96 13.10 -1.73 3.61
C PRO A 96 13.72 -3.09 4.00
N VAL A 97 12.98 -3.87 4.78
CA VAL A 97 13.50 -5.06 5.46
C VAL A 97 14.01 -6.16 4.50
N TRP A 98 13.48 -6.21 3.29
CA TRP A 98 13.80 -7.24 2.30
C TRP A 98 15.22 -7.14 1.76
N LYS A 99 15.86 -5.97 1.86
CA LYS A 99 17.28 -5.80 1.52
C LYS A 99 18.19 -6.60 2.45
N HIS A 100 17.67 -7.01 3.62
CA HIS A 100 18.44 -7.67 4.66
C HIS A 100 18.02 -9.12 4.93
N ARG A 101 16.75 -9.47 4.70
CA ARG A 101 16.22 -10.82 4.93
C ARG A 101 15.12 -11.20 3.94
N LYS A 102 15.09 -12.46 3.51
CA LYS A 102 14.06 -13.01 2.60
C LYS A 102 12.77 -13.38 3.30
N ASN A 103 12.84 -13.72 4.58
CA ASN A 103 11.68 -14.04 5.41
C ASN A 103 12.01 -13.80 6.90
N ARG A 104 11.02 -13.95 7.79
CA ARG A 104 11.16 -13.73 9.24
C ARG A 104 12.25 -14.60 9.89
N HIS A 105 12.54 -15.76 9.34
CA HIS A 105 13.49 -16.75 9.88
C HIS A 105 14.82 -16.76 9.13
N ASP A 106 15.03 -15.84 8.20
CA ASP A 106 16.27 -15.76 7.44
C ASP A 106 17.37 -15.14 8.30
N THR A 107 18.39 -15.94 8.59
CA THR A 107 19.58 -15.56 9.38
C THR A 107 20.85 -15.56 8.53
N GLN A 108 20.73 -15.51 7.20
CA GLN A 108 21.88 -15.59 6.29
C GLN A 108 22.77 -14.34 6.35
N ASN A 109 22.23 -13.19 6.78
CA ASN A 109 23.00 -11.99 7.01
C ASN A 109 23.35 -11.85 8.51
N PRO A 110 24.56 -12.27 8.95
CA PRO A 110 24.93 -12.19 10.36
C PRO A 110 25.12 -10.75 10.86
N ASP A 111 25.33 -9.79 9.95
CA ASP A 111 25.56 -8.38 10.29
C ASP A 111 24.24 -7.58 10.41
N PHE A 112 23.10 -8.19 10.07
CA PHE A 112 21.81 -7.52 10.17
C PHE A 112 21.19 -7.62 11.56
N ASP A 113 21.24 -6.52 12.31
CA ASP A 113 20.49 -6.37 13.56
C ASP A 113 19.07 -5.84 13.29
N TYR A 114 18.10 -6.76 13.34
CA TYR A 114 16.69 -6.43 13.15
C TYR A 114 16.12 -5.50 14.24
N GLU A 115 16.61 -5.59 15.48
CA GLU A 115 16.14 -4.74 16.57
C GLU A 115 16.66 -3.31 16.40
N ALA A 116 17.91 -3.16 15.96
CA ALA A 116 18.46 -1.86 15.58
C ALA A 116 17.74 -1.27 14.36
N TRP A 117 17.46 -2.08 13.34
CA TRP A 117 16.68 -1.66 12.17
C TRP A 117 15.27 -1.18 12.56
N LYS A 118 14.55 -1.91 13.42
CA LYS A 118 13.23 -1.48 13.90
C LYS A 118 13.32 -0.14 14.63
N ARG A 119 14.30 0.03 15.53
CA ARG A 119 14.48 1.29 16.28
C ARG A 119 14.76 2.50 15.39
N LYS A 120 15.36 2.29 14.22
CA LYS A 120 15.58 3.35 13.23
C LYS A 120 14.29 3.76 12.51
N HIS A 121 13.29 2.87 12.43
CA HIS A 121 12.07 3.03 11.63
C HIS A 121 10.77 3.00 12.46
N THR A 122 10.86 3.17 13.78
CA THR A 122 9.71 3.31 14.72
C THR A 122 9.84 4.63 15.44
#